data_AF-A0A0Q6WUZ5-F1
#
_entry.id   AF-A0A0Q6WUZ5-F1
#
_cell.length_a   1.000
_cell.length_b   1.000
_cell.length_c   1.000
_cell.angle_alpha   90.00
_cell.angle_beta   90.00
_cell.angle_gamma   90.00
#
_symmetry.space_group_name_H-M   'P 1'
#
loop_
_entity.id
_entity.type
_entity.pdbx_description
1 polymer ?
#
loop_
_entity_poly.entity_id
_entity_poly.type
_entity_poly.pdbx_seq_one_letter_code
_entity_poly.pdbx_strand_id
1 'polypeptide(L)'
;MELPYLVAAFIKTLSDVLSKPVLRIGTKNGLPYADIVFEETPRQTIDERIAKIDAARTNQAEALSAIDELKAAANSNKVDLESALERLGQTQAEHDAAKRELELVRQVASSDVETFQRLAGVPSKSQIAKERALGFVFGVLASLIASGVWWLLTKVWPYLKT
;
A
#
# COMPACT_ATOMS: atom_id res chain seq x y z
N MET A 1 -11.34 -5.62 -37.76
CA MET A 1 -12.20 -4.67 -38.51
C MET A 1 -11.70 -3.27 -38.20
N GLU A 2 -10.48 -2.91 -38.63
CA GLU A 2 -9.71 -1.77 -38.07
C GLU A 2 -8.97 -0.94 -39.14
N LEU A 3 -9.13 -1.23 -40.44
CA LEU A 3 -8.47 -0.46 -41.50
C LEU A 3 -9.08 0.92 -41.84
N PRO A 4 -10.41 1.19 -41.74
CA PRO A 4 -10.95 2.46 -42.22
C PRO A 4 -10.73 3.63 -41.24
N TYR A 5 -10.52 3.35 -39.94
CA TYR A 5 -10.41 4.37 -38.91
C TYR A 5 -9.04 5.05 -38.90
N LEU A 6 -7.97 4.27 -39.10
CA LEU A 6 -6.60 4.79 -39.20
C LEU A 6 -6.40 5.66 -40.45
N VAL A 7 -7.01 5.31 -41.57
CA VAL A 7 -6.96 6.10 -42.80
C VAL A 7 -7.73 7.41 -42.65
N ALA A 8 -8.90 7.39 -42.01
CA ALA A 8 -9.68 8.58 -41.74
C ALA A 8 -8.97 9.54 -40.76
N ALA A 9 -8.35 9.01 -39.71
CA ALA A 9 -7.55 9.80 -38.77
C ALA A 9 -6.33 10.41 -39.46
N PHE A 10 -5.63 9.66 -40.31
CA PHE A 10 -4.46 10.14 -41.06
C PHE A 10 -4.83 11.26 -42.04
N ILE A 11 -5.93 11.12 -42.78
CA ILE A 11 -6.43 12.16 -43.70
C ILE A 11 -6.83 13.42 -42.94
N LYS A 12 -7.49 13.29 -41.78
CA LYS A 12 -7.88 14.44 -40.95
C LYS A 12 -6.67 15.19 -40.40
N THR A 13 -5.66 14.48 -39.90
CA THR A 13 -4.43 15.08 -39.39
C THR A 13 -3.62 15.74 -40.51
N LEU A 14 -3.58 15.14 -41.70
CA LEU A 14 -2.97 15.76 -42.88
C LEU A 14 -3.71 17.03 -43.31
N SER A 15 -5.05 17.01 -43.30
CA SER A 15 -5.87 18.18 -43.61
C SER A 15 -5.61 19.33 -42.63
N ASP A 16 -5.60 19.06 -41.32
CA ASP A 16 -5.34 20.08 -40.29
C ASP A 16 -3.92 20.67 -40.36
N VAL A 17 -2.94 19.85 -40.74
CA VAL A 17 -1.53 20.28 -40.88
C VAL A 17 -1.28 21.04 -42.19
N LEU A 18 -1.98 20.70 -43.27
CA LEU A 18 -1.88 21.42 -44.56
C LEU A 18 -2.72 22.72 -44.61
N SER A 19 -3.64 22.92 -43.66
CA SER A 19 -4.55 24.08 -43.67
C SER A 19 -3.91 25.41 -43.21
N LYS A 20 -2.59 25.50 -43.02
CA LYS A 20 -1.88 26.76 -42.73
C LYS A 20 -0.42 26.68 -43.21
N PRO A 21 0.23 27.74 -43.71
CA PRO A 21 -0.19 28.95 -44.42
C PRO A 21 0.12 28.87 -45.94
N VAL A 22 -0.65 29.56 -46.78
CA VAL A 22 -0.38 29.60 -48.24
C VAL A 22 0.81 30.52 -48.51
N LEU A 23 1.95 29.96 -48.91
CA LEU A 23 3.12 30.71 -49.35
C LEU A 23 2.80 31.44 -50.66
N ARG A 24 2.65 32.76 -50.58
CA ARG A 24 2.49 33.60 -51.77
C ARG A 24 3.88 34.10 -52.19
N ILE A 25 4.43 33.48 -53.23
CA ILE A 25 5.72 33.87 -53.82
C ILE A 25 5.46 34.95 -54.86
N GLY A 26 6.12 36.10 -54.72
CA GLY A 26 5.96 37.24 -55.61
C GLY A 26 7.26 37.99 -55.84
N THR A 27 7.26 38.89 -56.83
CA THR A 27 8.37 39.81 -57.10
C THR A 27 7.95 41.21 -56.70
N LYS A 28 8.61 41.81 -55.71
CA LYS A 28 8.41 43.22 -55.33
C LYS A 28 9.71 43.95 -55.58
N ASN A 29 9.66 45.00 -56.41
CA ASN A 29 10.83 45.79 -56.80
C ASN A 29 11.99 44.94 -57.39
N GLY A 30 11.66 43.91 -58.18
CA GLY A 30 12.66 43.07 -58.88
C GLY A 30 13.37 42.03 -58.00
N LEU A 31 13.04 41.92 -56.72
CA LEU A 31 13.57 40.88 -55.83
C LEU A 31 12.47 39.88 -55.44
N PRO A 32 12.76 38.57 -55.42
CA PRO A 32 11.81 37.56 -54.97
C PRO A 32 11.59 37.70 -53.46
N TYR A 33 10.33 37.74 -53.03
CA TYR A 33 9.96 37.70 -51.63
C TYR A 33 8.91 36.60 -51.40
N ALA A 34 8.97 36.02 -50.20
CA ALA A 34 7.97 35.09 -49.69
C ALA A 34 7.35 35.70 -48.44
N ASP A 35 6.03 35.82 -48.42
CA ASP A 35 5.28 36.34 -47.28
C ASP A 35 4.40 35.22 -46.69
N ILE A 36 4.37 35.14 -45.36
CA ILE A 36 3.57 34.16 -44.62
C ILE A 36 2.28 34.87 -44.22
N VAL A 37 1.24 34.75 -45.07
CA VAL A 37 -0.06 35.33 -44.78
C VAL A 37 -0.80 34.40 -43.82
N PHE A 38 -0.89 34.80 -42.56
CA PHE A 38 -1.88 34.22 -41.64
C PHE A 38 -3.25 34.74 -42.04
N GLU A 39 -4.22 33.84 -42.19
CA GLU A 39 -5.61 34.20 -42.39
C GLU A 39 -6.01 35.19 -41.28
N GLU A 40 -6.28 36.45 -41.65
CA GLU A 40 -6.68 37.47 -40.69
C GLU A 40 -7.93 36.94 -39.99
N THR A 41 -7.84 36.65 -38.69
CA THR A 41 -9.02 36.30 -37.90
C THR A 41 -10.08 37.36 -38.18
N PRO A 42 -11.25 36.99 -38.73
CA PRO A 42 -12.26 37.97 -39.10
C PRO A 42 -12.55 38.83 -37.88
N ARG A 43 -12.63 40.15 -38.07
CA ARG A 43 -12.95 41.08 -36.99
C ARG A 43 -14.26 40.61 -36.36
N GLN A 44 -14.15 39.98 -35.20
CA GLN A 44 -15.31 39.45 -34.47
C GLN A 44 -16.33 40.57 -34.35
N THR A 45 -17.53 40.29 -34.86
CA THR A 45 -18.64 41.24 -34.81
C THR A 45 -18.98 41.54 -33.35
N ILE A 46 -19.60 42.69 -33.11
CA ILE A 46 -19.98 43.08 -31.74
C ILE A 46 -20.86 41.99 -31.10
N ASP A 47 -21.73 41.36 -31.88
CA ASP A 47 -22.62 40.28 -31.44
C ASP A 47 -21.86 39.03 -30.99
N GLU A 48 -20.80 38.62 -31.71
CA GLU A 48 -19.95 37.49 -31.30
C GLU A 48 -19.20 37.76 -29.99
N ARG A 49 -18.81 39.03 -29.75
CA ARG A 49 -18.15 39.44 -28.51
C ARG A 49 -19.14 39.42 -27.34
N ILE A 50 -20.36 39.89 -27.55
CA ILE A 50 -21.43 39.85 -26.54
C ILE A 50 -21.75 38.40 -26.19
N ALA A 51 -21.93 37.53 -27.18
CA ALA A 51 -22.19 36.11 -26.95
C ALA A 51 -21.07 35.42 -26.15
N LYS A 52 -19.80 35.76 -26.41
CA LYS A 52 -18.67 35.26 -25.60
C LYS A 52 -18.67 35.77 -24.17
N ILE A 53 -19.03 37.04 -23.96
CA ILE A 53 -19.14 37.63 -22.63
C ILE A 53 -20.25 36.94 -21.84
N ASP A 54 -21.41 36.69 -22.46
CA ASP A 54 -22.52 36.01 -21.81
C ASP A 54 -22.15 34.56 -21.48
N ALA A 55 -21.48 33.85 -22.40
CA ALA A 55 -20.93 32.52 -22.11
C ALA A 55 -19.93 32.54 -20.95
N ALA A 56 -19.03 33.53 -20.90
CA ALA A 56 -18.09 33.67 -19.80
C ALA A 56 -18.79 33.96 -18.45
N ARG A 57 -19.88 34.74 -18.45
CA ARG A 57 -20.69 35.02 -17.26
C ARG A 57 -21.39 33.76 -16.76
N THR A 58 -21.99 32.98 -17.65
CA THR A 58 -22.61 31.70 -17.28
C THR A 58 -21.57 30.74 -16.70
N ASN A 59 -20.42 30.59 -17.37
CA ASN A 59 -19.34 29.73 -16.88
C ASN A 59 -18.79 30.19 -15.51
N GLN A 60 -18.73 31.50 -15.27
CA GLN A 60 -18.32 32.04 -13.98
C GLN A 60 -19.35 31.74 -12.88
N ALA A 61 -20.64 31.88 -13.17
CA ALA A 61 -21.70 31.53 -12.23
C ALA A 61 -21.68 30.03 -11.90
N GLU A 62 -21.49 29.17 -12.90
CA GLU A 62 -21.31 27.72 -12.71
C GLU A 62 -20.07 27.40 -11.88
N ALA A 63 -18.94 28.06 -12.14
CA ALA A 63 -17.72 27.87 -11.36
C ALA A 63 -17.88 28.30 -9.89
N LEU A 64 -18.60 29.40 -9.63
CA LEU A 64 -18.91 29.83 -8.26
C LEU A 64 -19.82 28.83 -7.55
N SER A 65 -20.85 28.32 -8.23
CA SER A 65 -21.70 27.25 -7.69
C SER A 65 -20.89 26.00 -7.33
N ALA A 66 -19.98 25.58 -8.23
CA ALA A 66 -19.11 24.44 -7.98
C ALA A 66 -18.16 24.67 -6.79
N ILE A 67 -17.67 25.90 -6.58
CA ILE A 67 -16.84 26.25 -5.42
C ILE A 67 -17.66 26.13 -4.13
N ASP A 68 -18.91 26.60 -4.12
CA ASP A 68 -19.78 26.52 -2.95
C ASP A 68 -20.12 25.06 -2.61
N GLU A 69 -20.38 24.23 -3.62
CA GLU A 69 -20.56 22.78 -3.47
C GLU A 69 -19.31 22.11 -2.89
N LEU A 70 -18.12 22.44 -3.40
CA LEU A 70 -16.86 21.93 -2.88
C LEU A 70 -16.64 22.36 -1.43
N LYS A 71 -16.99 23.58 -1.07
CA LYS A 71 -16.89 24.10 0.29
C LYS A 71 -17.85 23.37 1.24
N ALA A 72 -19.08 23.12 0.79
CA ALA A 72 -20.05 22.33 1.54
C ALA A 72 -19.56 20.89 1.77
N ALA A 73 -19.05 20.24 0.72
CA ALA A 73 -18.47 18.90 0.80
C ALA A 73 -17.26 18.85 1.73
N ALA A 74 -16.35 19.84 1.64
CA ALA A 74 -15.18 19.91 2.52
C ALA A 74 -15.56 20.09 4.00
N ASN A 75 -16.59 20.90 4.28
CA ASN A 75 -17.12 21.06 5.63
C ASN A 75 -17.74 19.76 6.15
N SER A 76 -18.54 19.06 5.33
CA SER A 76 -19.09 17.75 5.71
C SER A 76 -17.99 16.74 6.01
N ASN A 77 -17.00 16.62 5.11
CA ASN A 77 -15.88 15.70 5.27
C ASN A 77 -15.07 15.98 6.54
N LYS A 78 -14.94 17.26 6.93
CA LYS A 78 -14.26 17.63 8.18
C LYS A 78 -15.03 17.14 9.40
N VAL A 79 -16.35 17.30 9.41
CA VAL A 79 -17.22 16.81 10.49
C VAL A 79 -17.18 15.28 10.57
N ASP A 80 -17.25 14.60 9.41
CA ASP A 80 -17.18 13.15 9.35
C ASP A 80 -15.82 12.62 9.82
N LEU A 81 -14.74 13.31 9.46
CA LEU A 81 -13.39 12.99 9.93
C LEU A 81 -13.26 13.15 11.45
N GLU A 82 -13.79 14.23 12.02
CA GLU A 82 -13.78 14.46 13.46
C GLU A 82 -14.56 13.37 14.20
N SER A 83 -15.74 12.99 13.70
CA SER A 83 -16.53 11.88 14.27
C SER A 83 -15.79 10.53 14.15
N ALA A 84 -15.12 10.27 13.02
CA ALA A 84 -14.34 9.06 12.83
C ALA A 84 -13.15 8.98 13.80
N LEU A 85 -12.46 10.10 14.03
CA LEU A 85 -11.35 10.19 14.99
C LEU A 85 -11.84 9.98 16.43
N GLU A 86 -12.99 10.53 16.80
CA GLU A 86 -13.60 10.31 18.11
C GLU A 86 -13.92 8.84 18.34
N ARG A 87 -14.58 8.19 17.37
CA ARG A 87 -14.89 6.75 17.43
C ARG A 87 -13.63 5.90 17.54
N LEU A 88 -12.59 6.24 16.77
CA LEU A 88 -11.31 5.54 16.83
C LEU A 88 -10.66 5.67 18.22
N GLY A 89 -10.73 6.86 18.83
CA GLY A 89 -10.29 7.07 20.21
C GLY A 89 -11.03 6.21 21.22
N GLN A 90 -12.35 6.12 21.10
CA GLN A 90 -13.19 5.26 21.95
C GLN A 90 -12.84 3.78 21.77
N THR A 91 -12.75 3.28 20.53
CA THR A 91 -12.38 1.90 20.23
C THR A 91 -10.97 1.55 20.74
N GLN A 92 -10.01 2.47 20.64
CA GLN A 92 -8.66 2.26 21.18
C GLN A 92 -8.70 2.13 22.71
N ALA A 93 -9.47 2.98 23.39
CA ALA A 93 -9.62 2.93 24.84
C ALA A 93 -10.29 1.61 25.30
N GLU A 94 -11.33 1.16 24.59
CA GLU A 94 -11.99 -0.13 24.83
C GLU A 94 -11.04 -1.31 24.60
N HIS A 95 -10.25 -1.29 23.52
CA HIS A 95 -9.25 -2.31 23.24
C HIS A 95 -8.21 -2.39 24.37
N ASP A 96 -7.72 -1.24 24.85
CA ASP A 96 -6.73 -1.20 25.92
C ASP A 96 -7.32 -1.60 27.29
N ALA A 97 -8.62 -1.37 27.51
CA ALA A 97 -9.33 -1.91 28.66
C ALA A 97 -9.49 -3.45 28.56
N ALA A 98 -9.95 -3.96 27.42
CA ALA A 98 -10.12 -5.39 27.17
C ALA A 98 -8.79 -6.15 27.25
N LYS A 99 -7.69 -5.55 26.77
CA LYS A 99 -6.35 -6.13 26.89
C LYS A 99 -5.92 -6.28 28.35
N ARG A 100 -6.17 -5.26 29.18
CA ARG A 100 -5.90 -5.32 30.62
C ARG A 100 -6.75 -6.39 31.31
N GLU A 101 -8.03 -6.47 30.98
CA GLU A 101 -8.92 -7.50 31.52
C GLU A 101 -8.46 -8.91 31.12
N LEU A 102 -8.07 -9.12 29.86
CA LEU A 102 -7.52 -10.39 29.39
C LEU A 102 -6.24 -10.78 30.14
N GLU A 103 -5.37 -9.81 30.42
CA GLU A 103 -4.14 -10.07 31.17
C GLU A 103 -4.42 -10.47 32.62
N LEU A 104 -5.40 -9.81 33.26
CA LEU A 104 -5.88 -10.20 34.59
C LEU A 104 -6.48 -11.61 34.59
N VAL A 105 -7.35 -11.92 33.62
CA VAL A 105 -7.94 -13.26 33.49
C VAL A 105 -6.87 -14.31 33.26
N ARG A 106 -5.87 -14.03 32.41
CA ARG A 106 -4.73 -14.94 32.19
C ARG A 106 -3.92 -15.15 33.46
N GLN A 107 -3.69 -14.10 34.24
CA GLN A 107 -2.96 -14.21 35.51
C GLN A 107 -3.71 -15.11 36.50
N VAL A 108 -5.02 -14.87 36.69
CA VAL A 108 -5.88 -15.70 37.55
C VAL A 108 -5.91 -17.14 37.05
N ALA A 109 -6.19 -17.36 35.75
CA ALA A 109 -6.24 -18.68 35.16
C ALA A 109 -4.89 -19.42 35.27
N SER A 110 -3.76 -18.73 35.12
CA SER A 110 -2.43 -19.35 35.28
C SER A 110 -2.17 -19.81 36.71
N SER A 111 -2.63 -19.05 37.71
CA SER A 111 -2.54 -19.42 39.12
C SER A 111 -3.40 -20.64 39.45
N ASP A 112 -4.62 -20.68 38.91
CA ASP A 112 -5.53 -21.80 39.11
C ASP A 112 -5.01 -23.07 38.41
N VAL A 113 -4.58 -22.95 37.16
CA VAL A 113 -4.01 -24.06 36.39
C VAL A 113 -2.76 -24.62 37.07
N GLU A 114 -1.87 -23.77 37.61
CA GLU A 114 -0.70 -24.24 38.36
C GLU A 114 -1.11 -25.01 39.62
N THR A 115 -2.12 -24.52 40.34
CA THR A 115 -2.66 -25.18 41.54
C THR A 115 -3.28 -26.55 41.21
N PHE A 116 -4.07 -26.61 40.14
CA PHE A 116 -4.66 -27.86 39.65
C PHE A 116 -3.59 -28.84 39.15
N GLN A 117 -2.57 -28.37 38.43
CA GLN A 117 -1.46 -29.22 37.98
C GLN A 117 -0.73 -29.85 39.18
N ARG A 118 -0.48 -29.07 40.24
CA ARG A 118 0.14 -29.57 41.48
C ARG A 118 -0.74 -30.61 42.18
N LEU A 119 -2.05 -30.36 42.29
CA LEU A 119 -3.00 -31.29 42.92
C LEU A 119 -3.19 -32.59 42.12
N ALA A 120 -3.26 -32.49 40.79
CA ALA A 120 -3.41 -33.63 39.89
C ALA A 120 -2.10 -34.40 39.63
N GLY A 121 -0.97 -33.94 40.19
CA GLY A 121 0.34 -34.54 39.99
C GLY A 121 0.87 -34.41 38.56
N VAL A 122 0.31 -33.50 37.76
CA VAL A 122 0.74 -33.27 36.38
C VAL A 122 1.99 -32.37 36.40
N PRO A 123 3.13 -32.82 35.85
CA PRO A 123 4.37 -32.06 35.92
C PRO A 123 4.29 -30.79 35.07
N SER A 124 4.78 -29.69 35.63
CA SER A 124 4.82 -28.41 34.92
C SER A 124 5.82 -28.46 33.76
N LYS A 125 5.64 -27.57 32.76
CA LYS A 125 6.55 -27.48 31.60
C LYS A 125 8.03 -27.33 32.02
N SER A 126 8.28 -26.60 33.11
CA SER A 126 9.63 -26.41 33.67
C SER A 126 10.20 -27.70 34.26
N GLN A 127 9.38 -28.51 34.94
CA GLN A 127 9.80 -29.80 35.47
C GLN A 127 10.16 -30.78 34.35
N ILE A 128 9.33 -30.86 33.31
CA ILE A 128 9.60 -31.71 32.13
C ILE A 128 10.91 -31.30 31.45
N ALA A 129 11.20 -30.00 31.35
CA ALA A 129 12.44 -29.51 30.77
C ALA A 129 13.67 -29.92 31.61
N LYS A 130 13.57 -29.83 32.94
CA LYS A 130 14.63 -30.26 33.86
C LYS A 130 14.89 -31.77 33.78
N GLU A 131 13.83 -32.57 33.75
CA GLU A 131 13.94 -34.03 33.59
C GLU A 131 14.65 -34.40 32.28
N ARG A 132 14.29 -33.75 31.17
CA ARG A 132 14.97 -33.96 29.88
C ARG A 132 16.43 -33.56 29.92
N ALA A 133 16.76 -32.43 30.55
CA ALA A 133 18.15 -31.98 30.68
C ALA A 133 18.99 -32.97 31.51
N LEU A 134 18.45 -33.45 32.64
CA LEU A 134 19.11 -34.46 33.46
C LEU A 134 19.24 -35.79 32.70
N GLY A 135 18.18 -36.23 32.02
CA GLY A 135 18.20 -37.44 31.19
C GLY A 135 19.25 -37.37 30.09
N PHE A 136 19.44 -36.20 29.46
CA PHE A 136 20.51 -35.97 28.49
C PHE A 136 21.90 -36.12 29.13
N VAL A 137 22.14 -35.49 30.27
CA VAL A 137 23.44 -35.59 30.99
C VAL A 137 23.75 -37.03 31.39
N PHE A 138 22.77 -37.75 31.93
CA PHE A 138 22.93 -39.17 32.26
C PHE A 138 23.14 -40.03 31.02
N GLY A 139 22.47 -39.72 29.89
CA GLY A 139 22.69 -40.39 28.61
C GLY A 139 24.13 -40.22 28.11
N VAL A 140 24.69 -39.01 28.22
CA VAL A 140 26.10 -38.74 27.87
C VAL A 140 27.06 -39.51 28.76
N LEU A 141 26.82 -39.52 30.08
CA LEU A 141 27.63 -40.29 31.03
C LEU A 141 27.56 -41.79 30.75
N ALA A 142 26.37 -42.31 30.50
CA ALA A 142 26.17 -43.71 30.16
C ALA A 142 26.90 -44.09 28.86
N SER A 143 26.87 -43.21 27.85
CA SER A 143 27.63 -43.36 26.60
C SER A 143 29.14 -43.44 26.85
N LEU A 144 29.69 -42.55 27.70
CA LEU A 144 31.10 -42.55 28.06
C LEU A 144 31.52 -43.85 28.76
N ILE A 145 30.71 -44.31 29.72
CA ILE A 145 30.96 -45.57 30.43
C ILE A 145 30.91 -46.74 29.45
N ALA A 146 29.89 -46.81 28.60
CA ALA A 146 29.74 -47.87 27.61
C ALA A 146 30.94 -47.92 26.65
N SER A 147 31.43 -46.77 26.20
CA SER A 147 32.63 -46.66 25.38
C SER A 147 33.87 -47.18 26.11
N GLY A 148 34.05 -46.82 27.38
CA GLY A 148 35.15 -47.30 28.21
C GLY A 148 35.12 -48.82 28.44
N VAL A 149 33.95 -49.39 28.70
CA VAL A 149 33.76 -50.85 28.84
C VAL A 149 34.08 -51.57 27.53
N TRP A 150 33.62 -51.04 26.39
CA TRP A 150 33.92 -51.60 25.08
C TRP A 150 35.42 -51.59 24.78
N TRP A 151 36.10 -50.48 25.09
CA TRP A 151 37.54 -50.38 24.94
C TRP A 151 38.26 -51.41 25.83
N LEU A 152 37.86 -51.55 27.09
CA LEU A 152 38.44 -52.53 28.02
C LEU A 152 38.28 -53.96 27.50
N LEU A 153 37.07 -54.33 27.06
CA LEU A 153 36.77 -55.65 26.51
C LEU A 153 37.56 -55.94 25.23
N THR A 154 37.68 -54.97 24.33
CA THR A 154 38.38 -55.20 23.05
C THR A 154 39.89 -55.19 23.17
N LYS A 155 40.45 -54.36 24.07
CA LYS A 155 41.91 -54.26 24.23
C LYS A 155 42.51 -55.16 25.29
N VAL A 156 41.82 -55.44 26.40
CA VAL A 156 42.42 -56.18 27.54
C VAL A 156 42.09 -57.67 27.49
N TRP A 157 40.88 -58.02 27.05
CA TRP A 157 40.44 -59.43 26.93
C TRP A 157 41.33 -60.32 26.03
N PRO A 158 41.90 -59.84 24.91
CA PRO A 158 42.80 -60.66 24.09
C PRO A 158 44.09 -61.03 24.83
N TYR A 159 44.60 -60.15 25.70
CA TYR A 159 45.82 -60.39 26.47
C TYR A 159 45.62 -61.35 27.64
N LEU A 160 44.40 -61.51 28.14
CA LEU A 160 44.05 -62.47 29.18
C LEU A 160 43.81 -63.90 28.64
N LYS A 161 43.70 -64.07 27.32
CA LYS A 161 43.49 -65.35 26.64
C LYS A 161 44.77 -65.99 26.09
N THR A 162 45.92 -65.36 26.31
CA THR A 162 47.24 -65.88 25.92
C THR A 162 47.94 -66.42 27.16
#